data_AF-A0A926CNE4-F1
#
_entry.id   AF-A0A926CNE4-F1
#
_cell.length_a   1.000
_cell.length_b   1.000
_cell.length_c   1.000
_cell.angle_alpha   90.00
_cell.angle_beta   90.00
_cell.angle_gamma   90.00
#
_symmetry.space_group_name_H-M   'P 1'
#
loop_
_entity.id
_entity.type
_entity.pdbx_description
1 polymer ?
#
loop_
_entity_poly.entity_id
_entity_poly.type
_entity_poly.pdbx_seq_one_letter_code
_entity_poly.pdbx_strand_id
1 'polypeptide(L)'
;MEETGRSAGSALGDYAYKANTRERSMSEVLKDIFGNVQEMVRSEIRLARAEIREETGKAADSVKLLAIGAGLALFAASFFLVSVMLILALVLPTWAASLAMAVVLGIPGFMLISSGRKHLKIPTPQKTIDNVKENVEWMKNQTK
;
A
#
# COMPACT_ATOMS: atom_id res chain seq x y z
N MET A 1 -50.12 -43.84 65.27
CA MET A 1 -49.26 -44.57 64.32
C MET A 1 -48.76 -43.51 63.35
N GLU A 2 -47.69 -42.84 63.75
CA GLU A 2 -46.28 -43.12 63.39
C GLU A 2 -45.93 -42.26 62.17
N GLU A 3 -45.31 -41.11 62.37
CA GLU A 3 -43.85 -40.91 62.48
C GLU A 3 -43.05 -41.46 61.29
N THR A 4 -42.33 -40.52 60.67
CA THR A 4 -40.95 -40.69 60.15
C THR A 4 -40.78 -41.63 58.95
N GLY A 5 -40.10 -41.24 57.89
CA GLY A 5 -39.25 -40.09 57.70
C GLY A 5 -38.35 -40.35 56.51
N ARG A 6 -37.33 -39.51 56.43
CA ARG A 6 -36.11 -39.78 55.67
C ARG A 6 -36.29 -39.55 54.15
N SER A 7 -36.19 -38.31 53.71
CA SER A 7 -34.91 -37.59 53.54
C SER A 7 -33.96 -38.31 52.58
N ALA A 8 -33.44 -37.48 51.66
CA ALA A 8 -32.04 -37.50 51.20
C ALA A 8 -31.69 -38.14 49.85
N GLY A 9 -32.63 -38.62 49.04
CA GLY A 9 -32.29 -39.31 47.79
C GLY A 9 -31.98 -38.43 46.56
N SER A 10 -32.88 -37.52 46.17
CA SER A 10 -32.76 -36.81 44.88
C SER A 10 -32.68 -35.29 44.99
N ALA A 11 -32.41 -34.80 46.20
CA ALA A 11 -31.68 -33.54 46.41
C ALA A 11 -30.35 -33.47 45.63
N LEU A 12 -29.95 -34.52 44.88
CA LEU A 12 -28.80 -34.54 43.96
C LEU A 12 -29.14 -34.18 42.51
N GLY A 13 -30.42 -34.26 42.11
CA GLY A 13 -30.87 -33.72 40.81
C GLY A 13 -30.82 -32.19 40.81
N ASP A 14 -31.10 -31.60 41.97
CA ASP A 14 -31.02 -30.15 42.25
C ASP A 14 -29.59 -29.57 42.16
N TYR A 15 -28.53 -30.40 42.07
CA TYR A 15 -27.15 -29.92 41.88
C TYR A 15 -26.57 -30.14 40.48
N ALA A 16 -27.15 -31.01 39.64
CA ALA A 16 -26.81 -31.08 38.21
C ALA A 16 -27.50 -29.95 37.42
N TYR A 17 -28.57 -29.40 37.99
CA TYR A 17 -29.11 -28.08 37.68
C TYR A 17 -28.33 -26.95 38.39
N LYS A 18 -27.09 -27.19 38.85
CA LYS A 18 -26.13 -26.18 39.29
C LYS A 18 -26.24 -24.99 38.35
N ALA A 19 -26.98 -23.96 38.79
CA ALA A 19 -26.52 -22.60 38.98
C ALA A 19 -25.57 -22.03 37.91
N ASN A 20 -25.71 -22.48 36.66
CA ASN A 20 -25.26 -21.79 35.47
C ASN A 20 -26.42 -21.03 34.81
N THR A 21 -27.61 -21.10 35.43
CA THR A 21 -28.61 -20.04 35.44
C THR A 21 -28.19 -18.92 36.40
N ARG A 22 -26.90 -18.56 36.40
CA ARG A 22 -26.54 -17.17 36.69
C ARG A 22 -27.04 -16.41 35.47
N GLU A 23 -28.05 -15.59 35.70
CA GLU A 23 -28.30 -14.36 34.97
C GLU A 23 -27.12 -14.06 34.03
N ARG A 24 -27.34 -14.19 32.71
CA ARG A 24 -26.46 -13.53 31.75
C ARG A 24 -26.36 -12.10 32.24
N SER A 25 -25.23 -11.79 32.89
CA SER A 25 -25.02 -10.49 33.48
C SER A 25 -25.11 -9.49 32.33
N MET A 26 -25.71 -8.34 32.56
CA MET A 26 -25.68 -7.25 31.58
C MET A 26 -24.23 -6.98 31.10
N SER A 27 -23.23 -7.26 31.95
CA SER A 27 -21.81 -7.19 31.60
C SER A 27 -21.33 -8.24 30.59
N GLU A 28 -21.96 -9.41 30.55
CA GLU A 28 -21.61 -10.52 29.66
C GLU A 28 -22.20 -10.32 28.27
N VAL A 29 -23.45 -9.81 28.18
CA VAL A 29 -24.06 -9.38 26.91
C VAL A 29 -23.30 -8.22 26.29
N LEU A 30 -22.89 -7.23 27.10
CA LEU A 30 -22.04 -6.14 26.64
C LEU A 30 -20.68 -6.66 26.15
N LYS A 31 -20.04 -7.59 26.87
CA LYS A 31 -18.78 -8.22 26.43
C LYS A 31 -18.93 -8.93 25.08
N ASP A 32 -20.02 -9.65 24.87
CA ASP A 32 -20.30 -10.33 23.60
C ASP A 32 -20.51 -9.32 22.45
N ILE A 33 -21.23 -8.22 22.69
CA ILE A 33 -21.43 -7.16 21.68
C ILE A 33 -20.08 -6.50 21.33
N PHE A 34 -19.26 -6.14 22.32
CA PHE A 34 -17.93 -5.58 22.08
C PHE A 34 -17.01 -6.57 21.34
N GLY A 35 -17.08 -7.86 21.68
CA GLY A 35 -16.35 -8.91 20.98
C GLY A 35 -16.77 -9.02 19.51
N ASN A 36 -18.08 -8.98 19.23
CA ASN A 36 -18.63 -9.05 17.87
C ASN A 36 -18.25 -7.81 17.04
N VAL A 37 -18.32 -6.61 17.61
CA VAL A 37 -17.89 -5.37 16.94
C VAL A 37 -16.39 -5.42 16.62
N GLN A 38 -15.57 -5.90 17.56
CA GLN A 38 -14.13 -6.07 17.34
C GLN A 38 -13.83 -7.07 16.22
N GLU A 39 -14.57 -8.18 16.14
CA GLU A 39 -14.40 -9.15 15.06
C GLU A 39 -14.89 -8.58 13.72
N MET A 40 -15.97 -7.80 13.70
CA MET A 40 -16.45 -7.15 12.48
C MET A 40 -15.42 -6.14 11.94
N VAL A 41 -14.88 -5.26 12.81
CA VAL A 41 -13.81 -4.32 12.43
C VAL A 41 -12.58 -5.07 11.93
N ARG A 42 -12.19 -6.15 12.61
CA ARG A 42 -11.06 -6.98 12.18
C ARG A 42 -11.33 -7.62 10.82
N SER A 43 -12.57 -8.02 10.53
CA SER A 43 -12.97 -8.59 9.25
C SER A 43 -12.92 -7.57 8.11
N GLU A 44 -13.38 -6.34 8.36
CA GLU A 44 -13.31 -5.23 7.41
C GLU A 44 -11.84 -4.91 7.06
N ILE A 45 -10.97 -4.88 8.07
CA ILE A 45 -9.52 -4.66 7.88
C ILE A 45 -8.90 -5.81 7.09
N ARG A 46 -9.29 -7.07 7.35
CA ARG A 46 -8.80 -8.22 6.56
C ARG A 46 -9.23 -8.11 5.11
N LEU A 47 -10.48 -7.72 4.86
CA LEU A 47 -11.03 -7.55 3.52
C LEU A 47 -10.32 -6.41 2.78
N ALA A 48 -10.21 -5.23 3.39
CA ALA A 48 -9.50 -4.09 2.83
C ALA A 48 -8.04 -4.43 2.51
N ARG A 49 -7.36 -5.17 3.39
CA ARG A 49 -6.00 -5.68 3.12
C ARG A 49 -5.95 -6.65 1.95
N ALA A 50 -6.96 -7.52 1.81
CA ALA A 50 -7.03 -8.48 0.71
C ALA A 50 -7.25 -7.77 -0.63
N GLU A 51 -8.17 -6.80 -0.68
CA GLU A 51 -8.48 -6.01 -1.86
C GLU A 51 -7.30 -5.15 -2.30
N ILE A 52 -6.65 -4.43 -1.37
CA ILE A 52 -5.40 -3.71 -1.66
C ILE A 52 -4.34 -4.66 -2.21
N ARG A 53 -4.17 -5.85 -1.62
CA ARG A 53 -3.16 -6.81 -2.09
C ARG A 53 -3.48 -7.36 -3.48
N GLU A 54 -4.75 -7.59 -3.79
CA GLU A 54 -5.20 -8.04 -5.10
C GLU A 54 -4.99 -6.96 -6.16
N GLU A 55 -5.39 -5.71 -5.88
CA GLU A 55 -5.16 -4.57 -6.77
C GLU A 55 -3.68 -4.31 -6.99
N THR A 56 -2.89 -4.31 -5.91
CA THR A 56 -1.44 -4.10 -5.99
C THR A 56 -0.75 -5.23 -6.75
N GLY A 57 -1.21 -6.48 -6.59
CA GLY A 57 -0.68 -7.62 -7.33
C GLY A 57 -0.91 -7.48 -8.84
N LYS A 58 -2.14 -7.13 -9.25
CA LYS A 58 -2.49 -6.90 -10.67
C LYS A 58 -1.69 -5.74 -11.28
N ALA A 59 -1.54 -4.64 -10.53
CA ALA A 59 -0.70 -3.52 -10.94
C ALA A 59 0.78 -3.91 -11.05
N ALA A 60 1.30 -4.68 -10.09
CA ALA A 60 2.70 -5.11 -10.06
C ALA A 60 3.07 -6.02 -11.24
N ASP A 61 2.20 -6.95 -11.62
CA ASP A 61 2.47 -7.83 -12.76
C ASP A 61 2.50 -7.07 -14.09
N SER A 62 1.63 -6.08 -14.24
CA SER A 62 1.61 -5.18 -15.40
C SER A 62 2.90 -4.35 -15.49
N VAL A 63 3.40 -3.85 -14.35
CA VAL A 63 4.66 -3.10 -14.29
C VAL A 63 5.86 -3.95 -14.67
N LYS A 64 5.89 -5.24 -14.30
CA LYS A 64 7.00 -6.16 -14.68
C LYS A 64 7.10 -6.32 -16.19
N LEU A 65 5.99 -6.58 -16.86
CA LEU A 65 5.96 -6.75 -18.32
C LEU A 65 6.36 -5.46 -19.04
N LEU A 66 5.88 -4.31 -18.57
CA LEU A 66 6.28 -3.01 -19.10
C LEU A 66 7.76 -2.73 -18.89
N ALA A 67 8.31 -3.04 -17.71
CA ALA A 67 9.73 -2.85 -17.43
C ALA A 67 10.62 -3.72 -18.32
N ILE A 68 10.28 -5.01 -18.48
CA ILE A 68 11.00 -5.94 -19.36
C ILE A 68 10.88 -5.46 -20.81
N GLY A 69 9.67 -5.14 -21.27
CA GLY A 69 9.42 -4.67 -22.63
C GLY A 69 10.16 -3.38 -22.94
N ALA A 70 10.14 -2.40 -22.03
CA ALA A 70 10.89 -1.16 -22.16
C ALA A 70 12.41 -1.44 -22.21
N GLY A 71 12.91 -2.34 -21.37
CA GLY A 71 14.31 -2.77 -21.39
C GLY A 71 14.72 -3.38 -22.74
N LEU A 72 13.92 -4.31 -23.27
CA LEU A 72 14.16 -4.92 -24.58
C LEU A 72 14.09 -3.89 -25.72
N ALA A 73 13.11 -2.98 -25.68
CA ALA A 73 12.98 -1.93 -26.67
C ALA A 73 14.18 -0.97 -26.67
N LEU A 74 14.66 -0.56 -25.49
CA LEU A 74 15.87 0.25 -25.35
C LEU A 74 17.13 -0.49 -25.84
N PHE A 75 17.22 -1.79 -25.55
CA PHE A 75 18.33 -2.62 -26.02
C PHE A 75 18.31 -2.73 -27.56
N ALA A 76 17.16 -3.05 -28.16
CA ALA A 76 17.01 -3.10 -29.61
C ALA A 76 17.30 -1.74 -30.28
N ALA A 77 16.81 -0.64 -29.70
CA ALA A 77 17.11 0.72 -30.17
C ALA A 77 18.62 1.02 -30.15
N SER A 78 19.35 0.54 -29.14
CA SER A 78 20.81 0.71 -29.05
C SER A 78 21.53 0.02 -30.22
N PHE A 79 21.17 -1.23 -30.53
CA PHE A 79 21.70 -1.94 -31.69
C PHE A 79 21.31 -1.28 -33.02
N PHE A 80 20.09 -0.77 -33.13
CA PHE A 80 19.65 -0.02 -34.30
C PHE A 80 20.52 1.23 -34.51
N LEU A 81 20.78 2.02 -33.48
CA LEU A 81 21.64 3.20 -33.57
C LEU A 81 23.07 2.85 -34.02
N VAL A 82 23.64 1.77 -33.48
CA VAL A 82 24.95 1.25 -33.92
C VAL A 82 24.90 0.83 -35.39
N SER A 83 23.85 0.14 -35.82
CA SER A 83 23.67 -0.26 -37.22
C SER A 83 23.63 0.94 -38.15
N VAL A 84 22.87 2.00 -37.80
CA VAL A 84 22.84 3.22 -38.60
C VAL A 84 24.20 3.92 -38.63
N MET A 85 24.95 3.93 -37.51
CA MET A 85 26.32 4.45 -37.50
C MET A 85 27.23 3.65 -38.46
N LEU A 86 27.12 2.32 -38.45
CA LEU A 86 27.93 1.45 -39.33
C LEU A 86 27.56 1.64 -40.81
N ILE A 87 26.28 1.81 -41.13
CA ILE A 87 25.84 2.16 -42.49
C ILE A 87 26.44 3.50 -42.92
N LEU A 88 26.44 4.49 -42.04
CA LEU A 88 27.06 5.79 -42.32
C LEU A 88 28.59 5.68 -42.50
N ALA A 89 29.22 4.76 -41.77
CA ALA A 89 30.64 4.47 -41.91
C ALA A 89 31.01 3.79 -43.25
N LEU A 90 30.05 3.36 -44.06
CA LEU A 90 30.30 2.89 -45.43
C LEU A 90 30.60 4.05 -46.40
N VAL A 91 30.08 5.24 -46.11
CA VAL A 91 30.22 6.43 -46.96
C VAL A 91 31.15 7.50 -46.37
N LEU A 92 31.38 7.47 -45.06
CA LEU A 92 32.25 8.39 -44.33
C LEU A 92 33.26 7.62 -43.47
N PRO A 93 34.42 8.21 -43.13
CA PRO A 93 35.31 7.65 -42.13
C PRO A 93 34.59 7.41 -40.80
N THR A 94 34.97 6.35 -40.08
CA THR A 94 34.35 5.94 -38.81
C THR A 94 34.30 7.05 -37.77
N TRP A 95 35.34 7.90 -37.71
CA TRP A 95 35.40 9.06 -36.81
C TRP A 95 34.37 10.14 -37.15
N ALA A 96 34.06 10.34 -38.43
CA ALA A 96 33.06 11.32 -38.86
C ALA A 96 31.64 10.79 -38.64
N ALA A 97 31.41 9.49 -38.88
CA ALA A 97 30.13 8.84 -38.63
C ALA A 97 29.76 8.84 -37.14
N SER A 98 30.71 8.59 -36.25
CA SER A 98 30.46 8.64 -34.79
C SER A 98 30.16 10.06 -34.30
N LEU A 99 30.88 11.08 -34.81
CA LEU A 99 30.58 12.48 -34.49
C LEU A 99 29.22 12.93 -34.99
N ALA A 100 28.84 12.54 -36.21
CA ALA A 100 27.52 12.85 -36.75
C ALA A 100 26.40 12.26 -35.86
N MET A 101 26.53 10.99 -35.46
CA MET A 101 25.59 10.35 -34.53
C MET A 101 25.55 11.03 -33.16
N ALA A 102 26.71 11.40 -32.63
CA ALA A 102 26.80 12.10 -31.35
C ALA A 102 26.06 13.45 -31.39
N VAL A 103 26.13 14.18 -32.50
CA VAL A 103 25.39 15.46 -32.67
C VAL A 103 23.89 15.21 -32.83
N VAL A 104 23.51 14.28 -33.72
CA VAL A 104 22.10 13.97 -34.03
C VAL A 104 21.32 13.51 -32.80
N LEU A 105 21.93 12.71 -31.92
CA LEU A 105 21.29 12.24 -30.68
C LEU A 105 21.57 13.15 -29.48
N GLY A 106 22.78 13.69 -29.40
CA GLY A 106 23.24 14.46 -28.24
C GLY A 106 22.53 15.80 -28.09
N ILE A 107 22.28 16.53 -29.18
CA ILE A 107 21.56 17.81 -29.12
C ILE A 107 20.12 17.63 -28.59
N PRO A 108 19.25 16.80 -29.22
CA PRO A 108 17.90 16.61 -28.71
C PRO A 108 17.88 15.96 -27.33
N GLY A 109 18.80 15.02 -27.04
CA GLY A 109 18.94 14.44 -25.71
C GLY A 109 19.27 15.49 -24.64
N PHE A 110 20.22 16.38 -24.92
CA PHE A 110 20.58 17.49 -24.04
C PHE A 110 19.41 18.46 -23.84
N MET A 111 18.67 18.80 -24.91
CA MET A 111 17.48 19.65 -24.83
C MET A 111 16.38 19.02 -23.96
N LEU A 112 16.09 17.73 -24.16
CA LEU A 112 15.10 16.99 -23.38
C LEU A 112 15.48 16.91 -21.91
N ILE A 113 16.74 16.56 -21.59
CA ILE A 113 17.24 16.52 -20.21
C ILE A 113 17.15 17.89 -19.56
N SER A 114 17.57 18.93 -20.29
CA SER A 114 17.54 20.31 -19.80
C SER A 114 16.12 20.80 -19.56
N SER A 115 15.18 20.43 -20.44
CA SER A 115 13.75 20.72 -20.28
C SER A 115 13.17 19.97 -19.08
N GLY A 116 13.36 18.65 -19.02
CA GLY A 116 12.89 17.80 -17.93
C GLY A 116 13.34 18.29 -16.56
N ARG A 117 14.61 18.70 -16.41
CA ARG A 117 15.14 19.29 -15.16
C ARG A 117 14.41 20.57 -14.74
N LYS A 118 13.96 21.40 -15.69
CA LYS A 118 13.17 22.61 -15.38
C LYS A 118 11.77 22.27 -14.87
N HIS A 119 11.20 21.17 -15.34
CA HIS A 119 9.87 20.68 -14.94
C HIS A 119 9.89 19.84 -13.66
N LEU A 120 11.04 19.30 -13.26
CA LEU A 120 11.25 18.62 -11.98
C LEU A 120 11.30 19.56 -10.77
N LYS A 121 10.88 20.83 -10.90
CA LYS A 121 10.57 21.67 -9.74
C LYS A 121 9.40 21.03 -9.00
N ILE A 122 9.71 20.13 -8.07
CA ILE A 122 8.78 19.62 -7.07
C ILE A 122 8.19 20.87 -6.42
N PRO A 123 6.89 21.16 -6.59
CA PRO A 123 6.29 22.30 -5.91
C PRO A 123 6.49 22.03 -4.42
N THR A 124 7.33 22.83 -3.76
CA THR A 124 7.34 22.87 -2.29
C THR A 124 5.90 23.22 -1.92
N PRO A 125 5.18 22.36 -1.18
CA PRO A 125 3.80 22.66 -0.81
C PRO A 125 3.85 23.75 0.26
N GLN A 126 4.04 25.00 -0.18
CA GLN A 126 4.13 26.19 0.68
C GLN A 126 2.88 26.29 1.54
N LYS A 127 1.71 26.00 0.96
CA LYS A 127 0.43 25.94 1.68
C LYS A 127 0.40 24.90 2.81
N THR A 128 1.03 23.74 2.63
CA THR A 128 1.08 22.71 3.69
C THR A 128 2.05 23.11 4.80
N ILE A 129 3.14 23.80 4.48
CA ILE A 129 4.09 24.31 5.47
C ILE A 129 3.46 25.45 6.28
N ASP A 130 2.69 26.33 5.63
CA ASP A 130 2.01 27.46 6.28
C ASP A 130 0.89 26.95 7.21
N ASN A 131 0.08 25.99 6.77
CA ASN A 131 -0.95 25.36 7.62
C ASN A 131 -0.37 24.62 8.83
N VAL A 132 0.80 23.97 8.67
CA VAL A 132 1.47 23.29 9.80
C VAL A 132 2.04 24.31 10.79
N LYS A 133 2.54 25.46 10.33
CA LYS A 133 3.01 26.54 11.22
C LYS A 133 1.85 27.18 12.00
N GLU A 134 0.74 27.47 11.34
CA GLU A 134 -0.45 28.04 11.97
C GLU A 134 -1.04 27.10 13.03
N ASN A 135 -1.09 25.79 12.73
CA ASN A 135 -1.55 24.78 13.70
C ASN A 135 -0.65 24.67 14.94
N VAL A 136 0.68 24.82 14.77
CA VAL A 136 1.63 24.80 15.90
C VAL A 136 1.51 26.07 16.74
N GLU A 137 1.27 27.23 16.11
CA GLU A 137 1.03 28.48 16.84
C GLU A 137 -0.28 28.44 17.63
N TRP A 138 -1.36 27.87 17.07
CA TRP A 138 -2.64 27.72 17.76
C TRP A 138 -2.54 26.84 19.01
N MET A 139 -1.83 25.70 18.93
CA MET A 139 -1.60 24.84 20.10
C MET A 139 -0.71 25.48 21.18
N LYS A 140 0.26 26.32 20.79
CA LYS A 140 1.12 27.04 21.74
C LYS A 140 0.35 28.11 22.51
N ASN A 141 -0.61 28.77 21.88
CA ASN A 141 -1.42 29.82 22.52
C ASN A 141 -2.51 29.26 23.44
N GLN A 142 -2.88 27.98 23.29
CA GLN A 142 -3.90 27.32 24.11
C GLN A 142 -3.36 26.72 25.41
N THR A 143 -2.05 26.55 25.52
CA THR A 143 -1.39 25.95 26.69
C THR A 143 -0.80 27.01 27.64
N LYS A 144 -1.10 28.29 27.41
CA LYS A 144 -0.63 29.44 28.19
C LYS A 144 -1.80 30.13 28.88
#